data_AF-F9XMU9-F1
#
_entry.id   AF-F9XMU9-F1
#
_cell.length_a   1.000
_cell.length_b   1.000
_cell.length_c   1.000
_cell.angle_alpha   90.00
_cell.angle_beta   90.00
_cell.angle_gamma   90.00
#
_symmetry.space_group_name_H-M   'P 1'
#
loop_
_entity.id
_entity.type
_entity.pdbx_description
1 polymer ?
#
loop_
_entity_poly.entity_id
_entity_poly.type
_entity_poly.pdbx_seq_one_letter_code
_entity_poly.pdbx_strand_id
1 'polypeptide(L)'
;SSNNPNDPSVRVLNQRPKPQCWEHGCNGRQFSTFSNLLRHQREKSGTANKSYCPKCNAEFTRTTAMHGHLKHDKCTKQRRESDAN
;
A
#
# COMPACT_ATOMS: atom_id res chain seq x y z
N SER A 1 2.72 -19.35 46.37
CA SER A 1 3.94 -19.36 45.53
C SER A 1 3.70 -18.48 44.30
N SER A 2 4.58 -17.51 44.08
CA SER A 2 4.45 -16.38 43.17
C SER A 2 4.46 -16.78 41.69
N ASN A 3 3.47 -16.32 40.91
CA ASN A 3 3.51 -16.37 39.44
C ASN A 3 4.31 -15.16 38.93
N ASN A 4 5.55 -15.38 38.52
CA ASN A 4 6.43 -14.37 37.94
C ASN A 4 6.13 -14.24 36.42
N PRO A 5 5.82 -13.05 35.88
CA PRO A 5 5.45 -12.88 34.47
C PRO A 5 6.65 -12.85 33.51
N ASN A 6 7.84 -13.25 33.96
CA ASN A 6 9.08 -13.20 33.18
C ASN A 6 9.45 -14.57 32.60
N ASP A 7 8.50 -15.22 31.93
CA ASP A 7 8.76 -16.41 31.13
C ASP A 7 8.97 -16.00 29.66
N PRO A 8 10.20 -16.09 29.11
CA PRO A 8 10.47 -15.80 27.70
C PRO A 8 10.05 -16.94 26.75
N SER A 9 9.20 -17.89 27.17
CA SER A 9 8.94 -19.14 26.44
C SER A 9 7.78 -19.08 25.42
N VAL A 10 7.09 -17.95 25.25
CA VAL A 10 6.09 -17.81 24.17
C VAL A 10 6.77 -17.43 22.84
N ARG A 11 7.78 -18.21 22.43
CA ARG A 11 8.17 -18.30 21.01
C ARG A 11 7.15 -19.20 20.30
N VAL A 12 5.92 -18.70 20.18
CA VAL A 12 4.90 -19.36 19.36
C VAL A 12 5.36 -19.28 17.91
N LEU A 13 5.97 -20.39 17.46
CA LEU A 13 6.31 -20.75 16.10
C LEU A 13 5.05 -20.97 15.24
N ASN A 14 4.10 -20.04 15.27
CA ASN A 14 3.03 -19.99 14.26
C ASN A 14 3.38 -18.92 13.24
N GLN A 15 4.49 -19.12 12.52
CA GLN A 15 4.78 -18.35 11.31
C GLN A 15 3.77 -18.77 10.24
N ARG A 16 2.54 -18.25 10.34
CA ARG A 16 1.59 -18.24 9.22
C ARG A 16 2.37 -17.68 8.03
N PRO A 17 2.35 -18.37 6.86
CA PRO A 17 3.10 -17.91 5.72
C PRO A 17 2.72 -16.46 5.44
N LYS A 18 3.74 -15.60 5.29
CA LYS A 18 3.51 -14.18 5.03
C LYS A 18 2.66 -14.07 3.76
N PRO A 19 1.61 -13.23 3.76
CA PRO A 19 0.80 -13.04 2.57
C PRO A 19 1.66 -12.55 1.40
N GLN A 20 1.49 -13.18 0.24
CA GLN A 20 2.26 -12.92 -0.98
C GLN A 20 1.34 -12.56 -2.13
N CYS A 21 1.79 -11.62 -2.97
CA CYS A 21 1.15 -11.33 -4.25
C CYS A 21 1.92 -11.99 -5.39
N TRP A 22 1.23 -12.82 -6.16
CA TRP A 22 1.76 -13.46 -7.37
C TRP A 22 1.18 -12.86 -8.66
N GLU A 23 0.21 -11.96 -8.52
CA GLU A 23 -0.50 -11.32 -9.62
C GLU A 23 0.16 -9.99 -10.01
N HIS A 24 -0.23 -9.44 -11.17
CA HIS A 24 0.22 -8.11 -11.64
C HIS A 24 1.75 -7.96 -11.74
N GLY A 25 2.48 -9.06 -12.04
CA GLY A 25 3.95 -9.06 -12.13
C GLY A 25 4.67 -8.96 -10.78
N CYS A 26 4.00 -9.24 -9.66
CA CYS A 26 4.58 -9.05 -8.32
C CYS A 26 5.54 -10.16 -7.85
N ASN A 27 5.63 -11.30 -8.56
CA ASN A 27 6.63 -12.35 -8.36
C ASN A 27 6.81 -12.81 -6.89
N GLY A 28 5.71 -12.91 -6.14
CA GLY A 28 5.74 -13.39 -4.75
C GLY A 28 6.06 -12.32 -3.72
N ARG A 29 5.84 -11.04 -4.04
CA ARG A 29 6.05 -9.91 -3.13
C ARG A 29 5.33 -10.14 -1.80
N GLN A 30 6.08 -10.13 -0.70
CA GLN A 30 5.59 -10.40 0.65
C GLN A 30 5.06 -9.15 1.34
N PHE A 31 4.01 -9.32 2.14
CA PHE A 31 3.41 -8.29 2.97
C PHE A 31 3.45 -8.71 4.44
N SER A 32 3.59 -7.73 5.33
CA SER A 32 3.58 -7.95 6.79
C SER A 32 2.22 -8.37 7.32
N THR A 33 1.14 -7.96 6.63
CA THR A 33 -0.25 -8.25 7.01
C THR A 33 -1.11 -8.51 5.79
N PHE A 34 -2.19 -9.26 5.96
CA PHE A 34 -3.14 -9.55 4.88
C PHE A 34 -3.85 -8.29 4.38
N SER A 35 -4.16 -7.34 5.28
CA SER A 35 -4.75 -6.04 4.92
C SER A 35 -3.87 -5.24 3.97
N ASN A 36 -2.54 -5.32 4.14
CA ASN A 36 -1.59 -4.67 3.24
C ASN A 36 -1.58 -5.32 1.84
N LEU A 37 -1.68 -6.66 1.77
CA LEU A 37 -1.83 -7.39 0.50
C LEU A 37 -3.13 -7.02 -0.22
N LEU A 38 -4.28 -7.04 0.48
CA LEU A 38 -5.58 -6.67 -0.10
C LEU A 38 -5.61 -5.24 -0.66
N ARG A 39 -4.97 -4.29 0.05
CA ARG A 39 -4.81 -2.92 -0.48
C ARG A 39 -3.97 -2.94 -1.75
N HIS A 40 -2.85 -3.65 -1.73
CA HIS A 40 -1.98 -3.77 -2.89
C HIS A 40 -2.69 -4.35 -4.11
N GLN A 41 -3.49 -5.42 -3.94
CA GLN A 41 -4.27 -6.01 -5.03
C GLN A 41 -5.26 -5.01 -5.64
N ARG A 42 -6.00 -4.25 -4.81
CA ARG A 42 -6.93 -3.21 -5.32
C ARG A 42 -6.23 -2.09 -6.08
N GLU A 43 -5.08 -1.65 -5.58
CA GLU A 43 -4.27 -0.61 -6.23
C GLU A 43 -3.68 -1.10 -7.56
N LYS A 44 -3.25 -2.36 -7.64
CA LYS A 44 -2.66 -2.96 -8.85
C LYS A 44 -3.67 -3.46 -9.88
N SER A 45 -4.86 -3.90 -9.46
CA SER A 45 -5.91 -4.33 -10.38
C SER A 45 -6.56 -3.17 -11.14
N GLY A 46 -6.18 -1.91 -10.87
CA GLY A 46 -6.74 -0.72 -11.52
C GLY A 46 -8.18 -0.42 -11.10
N THR A 47 -8.78 -1.24 -10.23
CA THR A 47 -10.13 -1.04 -9.66
C THR A 47 -10.17 0.10 -8.64
N ALA A 48 -9.01 0.62 -8.22
CA ALA A 48 -8.94 1.77 -7.34
C ALA A 48 -9.49 3.02 -8.06
N ASN A 49 -10.48 3.67 -7.45
CA ASN A 49 -10.96 4.97 -7.91
C ASN A 49 -9.81 5.97 -8.01
N LYS A 50 -9.55 6.42 -9.23
CA LYS A 50 -8.58 7.47 -9.54
C LYS A 50 -9.20 8.82 -9.21
N SER A 51 -8.45 9.67 -8.53
CA SER A 51 -8.79 11.08 -8.27
C SER A 51 -7.82 11.96 -9.05
N TYR A 52 -8.30 13.05 -9.62
CA TYR A 52 -7.48 13.94 -10.44
C TYR A 52 -7.33 15.30 -9.75
N CYS A 53 -6.12 15.85 -9.79
CA CYS A 53 -5.91 17.22 -9.32
C CYS A 53 -6.59 18.23 -10.28
N PRO A 54 -7.45 19.14 -9.80
CA PRO A 54 -8.12 20.11 -10.66
C PRO A 54 -7.18 21.16 -11.26
N LYS A 55 -5.97 21.33 -10.69
CA LYS A 55 -4.98 22.33 -11.15
C LYS A 55 -4.04 21.80 -12.25
N CYS A 56 -3.55 20.57 -12.12
CA CYS A 56 -2.56 20.01 -13.05
C CYS A 56 -2.96 18.63 -13.64
N ASN A 57 -4.16 18.14 -13.36
CA ASN A 57 -4.70 16.86 -13.84
C ASN A 57 -3.82 15.64 -13.53
N ALA A 58 -2.94 15.75 -12.53
CA ALA A 58 -2.18 14.61 -12.03
C ALA A 58 -3.15 13.55 -11.47
N GLU A 59 -2.91 12.29 -11.83
CA GLU A 59 -3.69 11.14 -11.38
C GLU A 59 -3.18 10.66 -10.01
N PHE A 60 -4.11 10.43 -9.08
CA PHE A 60 -3.83 9.88 -7.77
C PHE A 60 -4.73 8.68 -7.52
N THR A 61 -4.16 7.58 -7.03
CA THR A 61 -4.92 6.42 -6.56
C THR A 61 -5.52 6.61 -5.15
N ARG A 62 -5.18 7.73 -4.49
CA ARG A 62 -5.65 8.05 -3.13
C ARG A 62 -5.94 9.54 -2.98
N THR A 63 -7.13 9.87 -2.48
CA THR A 63 -7.56 11.27 -2.23
C THR A 63 -6.68 11.98 -1.21
N THR A 64 -6.18 11.30 -0.17
CA THR A 64 -5.25 11.90 0.80
C THR A 64 -3.94 12.34 0.16
N ALA A 65 -3.42 11.57 -0.80
CA ALA A 65 -2.21 11.93 -1.52
C ALA A 65 -2.45 13.16 -2.42
N MET A 66 -3.61 13.22 -3.09
CA MET A 66 -4.05 14.40 -3.83
C MET A 66 -4.18 15.64 -2.92
N HIS A 67 -4.80 15.51 -1.75
CA HIS A 67 -4.92 16.62 -0.79
C HIS A 67 -3.56 17.09 -0.27
N GLY A 68 -2.63 16.16 0.03
CA GLY A 68 -1.25 16.53 0.38
C GLY A 68 -0.54 17.24 -0.76
N HIS A 69 -0.75 16.79 -2.00
CA HIS A 69 -0.24 17.45 -3.20
C HIS A 69 -0.77 18.88 -3.35
N LEU A 70 -2.07 19.10 -3.18
CA LEU A 70 -2.70 20.43 -3.22
C LEU A 70 -2.21 21.34 -2.09
N LYS A 71 -2.13 20.80 -0.88
CA LYS A 71 -1.73 21.55 0.33
C LYS A 71 -0.27 22.01 0.27
N HIS A 72 0.60 21.26 -0.38
CA HIS A 72 2.03 21.56 -0.47
C HIS A 72 2.38 22.28 -1.79
N ASP A 73 1.37 22.71 -2.56
CA ASP A 73 1.47 23.30 -3.90
C ASP A 73 2.48 22.57 -4.81
N LYS A 74 2.52 21.25 -4.69
CA LYS A 74 3.37 20.37 -5.52
C LYS A 74 2.81 20.18 -6.93
N CYS A 75 1.90 21.07 -7.38
CA CYS A 75 1.39 21.05 -8.74
C CYS A 75 2.47 21.54 -9.70
N THR A 76 3.35 20.65 -10.08
CA THR A 76 4.19 20.84 -11.26
C THR A 76 3.31 20.63 -12.48
N LYS A 77 3.32 21.57 -13.44
CA LYS A 77 2.72 21.38 -14.77
C LYS A 77 3.52 20.31 -15.52
N GLN A 78 3.48 19.06 -15.09
CA GLN A 78 4.08 17.98 -15.84
C GLN A 78 3.04 17.48 -16.82
N ARG A 79 3.28 17.79 -18.10
CA ARG A 79 2.56 17.18 -19.21
C ARG A 79 2.58 15.66 -19.02
N ARG A 80 1.43 15.05 -19.35
CA ARG A 80 1.20 13.62 -19.51
C ARG A 80 2.50 12.87 -19.75
N GLU A 81 2.80 11.89 -18.91
CA GLU A 81 3.57 10.69 -19.27
C GLU A 81 3.74 9.86 -18.01
N SER A 82 3.25 8.62 -18.05
CA SER A 82 3.96 7.42 -17.57
C SER A 82 2.97 6.25 -17.66
N ASP A 83 2.95 5.65 -18.84
CA ASP A 83 3.21 4.22 -19.02
C ASP A 83 2.77 3.30 -17.88
N ALA A 84 1.59 2.70 -18.05
CA ALA A 84 1.35 1.37 -17.55
C ALA A 84 1.65 0.39 -18.70
N ASN A 85 2.88 -0.13 -18.71
CA ASN A 85 3.22 -1.38 -19.40
C ASN A 85 2.66 -2.54 -18.58
#